data_AF-A0A1S0UB42-F1
#
_entry.id   AF-A0A1S0UB42-F1
#
_cell.length_a   1.000
_cell.length_b   1.000
_cell.length_c   1.000
_cell.angle_alpha   90.00
_cell.angle_beta   90.00
_cell.angle_gamma   90.00
#
_symmetry.space_group_name_H-M   'P 1'
#
loop_
_entity.id
_entity.type
_entity.pdbx_description
1 polymer ?
#
loop_
_entity_poly.entity_id
_entity_poly.type
_entity_poly.pdbx_seq_one_letter_code
_entity_poly.pdbx_strand_id
1 'polypeptide(L)'
;MDFKEVDLETPAGILADSLAQIFMMTTNDELRQQAYRMVSVENNRDFALAVEARLNEYFKSKQRKLDRRSILRIRGEKDDASVILKHFLKTAGLPPDAVEKFSSKK
;
A
#
# COMPACT_ATOMS: atom_id res chain seq x y z
N MET A 1 19.32 24.82 -9.61
CA MET A 1 18.61 24.07 -8.55
C MET A 1 17.70 23.10 -9.26
N ASP A 2 17.91 21.80 -9.09
CA ASP A 2 17.00 20.79 -9.65
C ASP A 2 15.70 20.80 -8.82
N PHE A 3 14.63 21.29 -9.44
CA PHE A 3 13.30 21.24 -8.87
C PHE A 3 12.82 19.79 -8.89
N LYS A 4 13.04 19.05 -7.80
CA LYS A 4 12.48 17.70 -7.66
C LYS A 4 10.95 17.79 -7.66
N GLU A 5 10.34 17.07 -8.57
CA GLU A 5 8.90 16.92 -8.69
C GLU A 5 8.50 15.50 -8.28
N VAL A 6 7.25 15.36 -7.85
CA VAL A 6 6.68 14.06 -7.49
C VAL A 6 6.50 13.25 -8.77
N ASP A 7 6.88 11.98 -8.75
CA ASP A 7 6.80 11.11 -9.93
C ASP A 7 5.39 10.51 -10.08
N LEU A 8 4.54 11.23 -10.81
CA LEU A 8 3.15 10.87 -11.08
C LEU A 8 2.99 9.62 -11.96
N GLU A 9 4.06 9.08 -12.56
CA GLU A 9 4.00 7.81 -13.28
C GLU A 9 4.03 6.62 -12.33
N THR A 10 4.34 6.84 -11.05
CA THR A 10 4.42 5.78 -10.03
C THR A 10 3.19 5.76 -9.12
N PRO A 11 2.78 4.57 -8.63
CA PRO A 11 1.73 4.48 -7.60
C PRO A 11 2.05 5.28 -6.33
N ALA A 12 3.34 5.39 -5.97
CA ALA A 12 3.78 6.15 -4.81
C ALA A 12 3.60 7.66 -5.02
N GLY A 13 3.98 8.17 -6.19
CA GLY A 13 3.82 9.60 -6.50
C GLY A 13 2.37 10.00 -6.68
N ILE A 14 1.53 9.18 -7.31
CA ILE A 14 0.07 9.43 -7.41
C ILE A 14 -0.58 9.54 -6.02
N LEU A 15 -0.25 8.61 -5.11
CA LEU A 15 -0.77 8.62 -3.75
C LEU A 15 -0.26 9.82 -2.95
N ALA A 16 1.02 10.17 -3.10
CA ALA A 16 1.61 11.30 -2.44
C ALA A 16 1.00 12.64 -2.89
N ASP A 17 0.82 12.82 -4.20
CA ASP A 17 0.16 13.98 -4.78
C ASP A 17 -1.31 14.08 -4.33
N SER A 18 -2.06 12.98 -4.39
CA SER A 18 -3.46 12.94 -3.92
C SER A 18 -3.58 13.34 -2.44
N LEU A 19 -2.69 12.83 -1.59
CA LEU A 19 -2.66 13.19 -0.16
C LEU A 19 -2.32 14.67 0.03
N ALA A 20 -1.33 15.18 -0.70
CA ALA A 20 -0.94 16.58 -0.65
C ALA A 20 -2.09 17.51 -1.10
N GLN A 21 -2.87 17.13 -2.10
CA GLN A 21 -4.06 17.86 -2.53
C GLN A 21 -5.16 17.85 -1.45
N ILE A 22 -5.44 16.70 -0.83
CA ILE A 22 -6.40 16.59 0.28
C ILE A 22 -5.99 17.50 1.44
N PHE A 23 -4.71 17.52 1.79
CA PHE A 23 -4.20 18.40 2.85
C PHE A 23 -4.27 19.88 2.48
N MET A 24 -4.06 20.27 1.22
CA MET A 24 -4.29 21.67 0.81
C MET A 24 -5.77 22.06 0.92
N MET A 25 -6.68 21.16 0.57
CA MET A 25 -8.12 21.43 0.57
C MET A 25 -8.75 21.38 1.97
N THR A 26 -8.03 20.88 2.98
CA THR A 26 -8.55 20.83 4.35
C THR A 26 -8.65 22.25 4.93
N THR A 27 -9.79 22.54 5.55
CA THR A 27 -10.03 23.80 6.26
C THR A 27 -9.41 23.82 7.66
N ASN A 28 -8.93 22.66 8.14
CA ASN A 28 -8.27 22.54 9.43
C ASN A 28 -6.75 22.72 9.29
N ASP A 29 -6.30 23.95 9.47
CA ASP A 29 -4.88 24.33 9.36
C ASP A 29 -3.99 23.62 10.38
N GLU A 30 -4.48 23.33 11.58
CA GLU A 30 -3.71 22.62 12.61
C GLU A 30 -3.39 21.19 12.18
N LEU A 31 -4.35 20.51 11.54
CA LEU A 31 -4.17 19.16 11.01
C LEU A 31 -3.13 19.15 9.87
N ARG A 32 -3.18 20.15 8.98
CA ARG A 32 -2.18 20.32 7.91
C ARG A 32 -0.78 20.57 8.48
N GLN A 33 -0.67 21.48 9.46
CA GLN A 33 0.60 21.77 10.12
C GLN A 33 1.15 20.57 10.91
N GLN A 34 0.28 19.78 11.53
CA GLN A 34 0.67 18.55 12.20
C GLN A 34 1.21 17.51 11.20
N ALA A 35 0.57 17.34 10.05
CA ALA A 35 1.03 16.44 9.01
C ALA A 35 2.42 16.84 8.48
N TYR A 36 2.65 18.14 8.28
CA TYR A 36 3.96 18.67 7.87
C TYR A 36 5.05 18.39 8.91
N ARG A 37 4.76 18.64 10.20
CA ARG A 37 5.68 18.31 11.30
C ARG A 37 6.01 16.83 11.39
N MET A 38 5.07 15.92 11.11
CA MET A 38 5.31 14.47 11.14
C MET A 38 6.32 13.97 10.11
N VAL A 39 6.53 14.74 9.04
CA VAL A 39 7.52 14.44 7.99
C VAL A 39 8.65 15.48 7.95
N SER A 40 8.72 16.37 8.95
CA SER A 40 9.74 17.43 9.09
C SER A 40 9.84 18.35 7.86
N VAL A 41 8.70 18.75 7.31
CA VAL A 41 8.62 19.71 6.19
C VAL A 41 7.77 20.92 6.59
N GLU A 42 7.80 21.97 5.79
CA GLU A 42 7.07 23.22 6.06
C GLU A 42 6.06 23.58 4.97
N ASN A 43 6.10 22.91 3.82
CA ASN A 43 5.24 23.21 2.68
C ASN A 43 4.69 21.93 2.03
N ASN A 44 3.64 22.11 1.23
CA ASN A 44 2.89 21.00 0.64
C ASN A 44 3.69 20.20 -0.40
N ARG A 45 4.59 20.87 -1.13
CA ARG A 45 5.42 20.22 -2.16
C ARG A 45 6.39 19.25 -1.50
N ASP A 46 7.09 19.71 -0.48
CA ASP A 46 8.05 18.89 0.27
C ASP A 46 7.32 17.78 1.03
N PHE A 47 6.10 18.04 1.50
CA PHE A 47 5.23 17.00 2.05
C PHE A 47 4.95 15.88 1.04
N ALA A 48 4.57 16.22 -0.19
CA ALA A 48 4.32 15.23 -1.23
C ALA A 48 5.59 14.40 -1.52
N LEU A 49 6.74 15.04 -1.69
CA LEU A 49 8.02 14.34 -1.91
C LEU A 49 8.42 13.42 -0.74
N ALA A 50 8.21 13.87 0.50
CA ALA A 50 8.51 13.07 1.69
C ALA A 50 7.58 11.85 1.82
N VAL A 51 6.30 12.01 1.49
CA VAL A 51 5.32 10.92 1.46
C VAL A 51 5.66 9.92 0.36
N GLU A 52 5.97 10.40 -0.84
CA GLU A 52 6.40 9.57 -1.96
C GLU A 52 7.63 8.73 -1.60
N ALA A 53 8.64 9.35 -0.99
CA ALA A 53 9.85 8.64 -0.57
C ALA A 53 9.55 7.52 0.43
N ARG A 54 8.70 7.79 1.45
CA ARG A 54 8.27 6.77 2.43
C ARG A 54 7.47 5.65 1.79
N LEU A 55 6.55 5.96 0.87
CA LEU A 55 5.77 4.96 0.14
C LEU A 55 6.67 4.09 -0.74
N ASN A 56 7.62 4.70 -1.44
CA ASN A 56 8.61 3.98 -2.24
C ASN A 56 9.49 3.07 -1.39
N GLU A 57 9.93 3.52 -0.21
CA GLU A 57 10.68 2.67 0.73
C GLU A 57 9.83 1.51 1.26
N TYR A 58 8.56 1.78 1.61
CA TYR A 58 7.61 0.76 2.02
C TYR A 58 7.41 -0.29 0.93
N PHE A 59 7.14 0.13 -0.30
CA PHE A 59 6.98 -0.77 -1.45
C PHE A 59 8.26 -1.56 -1.71
N LYS A 60 9.45 -0.94 -1.71
CA LYS A 60 10.72 -1.67 -1.84
C LYS A 60 10.93 -2.68 -0.73
N SER A 61 10.59 -2.36 0.52
CA SER A 61 10.73 -3.28 1.66
C SER A 61 9.77 -4.46 1.56
N LYS A 62 8.54 -4.23 1.09
CA LYS A 62 7.51 -5.26 0.89
C LYS A 62 7.83 -6.12 -0.32
N GLN A 63 8.26 -5.52 -1.42
CA GLN A 63 8.67 -6.22 -2.62
C GLN A 63 9.92 -7.07 -2.36
N ARG A 64 10.95 -6.55 -1.66
CA ARG A 64 12.09 -7.38 -1.20
C ARG A 64 11.66 -8.53 -0.29
N LYS A 65 10.65 -8.33 0.56
CA LYS A 65 10.09 -9.40 1.40
C LYS A 65 9.31 -10.43 0.58
N LEU A 66 8.70 -10.05 -0.54
CA LEU A 66 8.02 -10.97 -1.47
C LEU A 66 9.04 -11.69 -2.35
N ASP A 67 10.02 -10.98 -2.91
CA ASP A 67 11.08 -11.52 -3.76
C ASP A 67 12.01 -12.49 -3.00
N ARG A 68 12.20 -12.29 -1.69
CA ARG A 68 12.94 -13.23 -0.83
C ARG A 68 12.12 -14.44 -0.37
N ARG A 69 10.82 -14.51 -0.67
CA ARG A 69 10.06 -15.73 -0.38
C ARG A 69 10.45 -16.78 -1.39
N SER A 70 10.93 -17.92 -0.89
CA SER A 70 11.09 -19.09 -1.74
C SER A 70 9.72 -19.53 -2.28
N ILE A 71 9.70 -20.10 -3.48
CA ILE A 71 8.48 -20.64 -4.10
C ILE A 71 7.77 -21.63 -3.15
N LEU A 72 8.53 -22.39 -2.36
CA LEU A 72 8.01 -23.30 -1.33
C LEU A 72 7.24 -22.56 -0.23
N ARG A 73 7.75 -21.42 0.23
CA ARG A 73 7.10 -20.61 1.26
C ARG A 73 5.83 -19.95 0.75
N ILE A 74 5.82 -19.50 -0.50
CA ILE A 74 4.61 -18.96 -1.16
C ILE A 74 3.55 -20.05 -1.32
N ARG A 75 3.94 -21.28 -1.68
CA ARG A 75 3.01 -22.43 -1.73
C ARG A 75 2.41 -22.75 -0.36
N GLY A 76 3.24 -22.82 0.69
CA GLY A 76 2.76 -23.03 2.05
C GLY A 76 1.76 -21.96 2.50
N GLU A 77 2.07 -20.68 2.26
CA GLU A 77 1.16 -19.57 2.59
C GLU A 77 -0.16 -19.64 1.79
N LYS A 78 -0.13 -20.10 0.53
CA LYS A 78 -1.34 -20.35 -0.28
C LYS A 78 -2.17 -21.50 0.27
N ASP A 79 -1.52 -22.59 0.68
CA ASP A 79 -2.20 -23.75 1.26
C ASP A 79 -2.86 -23.38 2.60
N ASP A 80 -2.16 -22.64 3.46
CA ASP A 80 -2.69 -22.12 4.72
C ASP A 80 -3.89 -21.19 4.50
N ALA A 81 -3.79 -20.25 3.54
CA ALA A 81 -4.88 -19.36 3.17
C ALA A 81 -6.09 -20.12 2.62
N SER A 82 -5.88 -21.19 1.85
CA SER A 82 -6.94 -22.05 1.32
C SER A 82 -7.70 -22.77 2.44
N VAL A 83 -7.00 -23.24 3.48
CA VAL A 83 -7.61 -23.86 4.66
C VAL A 83 -8.48 -22.86 5.43
N ILE A 84 -7.96 -21.65 5.67
CA ILE A 84 -8.70 -20.58 6.36
C ILE A 84 -9.93 -20.17 5.56
N LEU A 85 -9.80 -20.00 4.25
CA LEU A 85 -10.91 -19.60 3.38
C LEU A 85 -12.00 -20.68 3.33
N LYS A 86 -11.62 -21.96 3.24
CA LYS A 86 -12.57 -23.09 3.33
C LYS A 86 -13.32 -23.09 4.65
N HIS A 87 -12.62 -22.83 5.76
CA HIS A 87 -13.26 -22.74 7.07
C HIS A 87 -14.26 -21.58 7.13
N PHE A 88 -13.86 -20.39 6.66
CA PHE A 88 -14.72 -19.22 6.63
C PHE A 88 -15.99 -19.45 5.79
N LEU A 89 -15.85 -20.00 4.58
CA LEU A 89 -16.99 -20.28 3.70
C LEU A 89 -17.93 -21.35 4.26
N LYS A 90 -17.38 -22.39 4.90
CA LYS A 90 -18.17 -23.41 5.59
C LYS A 90 -18.99 -22.77 6.73
N THR A 91 -18.38 -21.89 7.51
CA THR A 91 -19.06 -21.16 8.59
C THR A 91 -20.13 -20.20 8.06
N ALA A 92 -19.89 -19.60 6.88
CA ALA A 92 -20.84 -18.73 6.20
C ALA A 92 -21.96 -19.48 5.42
N GLY A 93 -21.98 -20.82 5.43
CA GLY A 93 -22.97 -21.64 4.71
C GLY A 93 -22.81 -21.63 3.19
N LEU A 94 -21.65 -21.20 2.69
CA LEU A 94 -21.36 -21.14 1.26
C LEU A 94 -20.71 -22.44 0.77
N PRO A 95 -20.99 -22.86 -0.48
CA PRO A 95 -20.51 -24.13 -0.99
C PRO A 95 -18.98 -24.11 -1.21
N PRO A 96 -18.29 -25.24 -0.93
CA PRO A 96 -16.83 -25.32 -0.91
C PRO A 96 -16.17 -25.19 -2.29
N ASP A 97 -16.93 -25.36 -3.37
CA ASP A 97 -16.51 -25.18 -4.78
C ASP A 97 -16.18 -23.72 -5.11
N ALA A 98 -16.67 -22.76 -4.31
CA ALA A 98 -16.30 -21.36 -4.43
C ALA A 98 -14.79 -21.11 -4.22
N VAL A 99 -14.09 -21.94 -3.43
CA VAL A 99 -12.63 -21.83 -3.19
C VAL A 99 -11.80 -22.26 -4.40
N GLU A 100 -12.27 -23.26 -5.15
CA GLU A 100 -11.54 -23.79 -6.31
C GLU A 100 -11.42 -22.76 -7.43
N LYS A 101 -12.42 -21.89 -7.58
CA LYS A 101 -12.39 -20.76 -8.54
C LYS A 101 -11.29 -19.75 -8.22
N PHE A 102 -10.93 -19.55 -6.95
CA PHE A 102 -9.83 -18.66 -6.54
C PHE A 102 -8.46 -19.32 -6.64
N SER A 103 -8.39 -20.65 -6.43
CA SER A 103 -7.12 -21.39 -6.43
C SER A 103 -6.61 -21.76 -7.83
N SER A 104 -7.48 -21.68 -8.85
CA SER A 104 -7.26 -22.21 -10.21
C SER A 104 -6.91 -21.20 -11.30
N LYS A 105 -6.52 -19.96 -10.99
CA LYS A 105 -5.92 -19.10 -12.02
C LYS A 105 -4.51 -19.60 -12.36
N LYS A 106 -4.43 -20.25 -13.52
CA LYS A 106 -3.22 -20.60 -14.26
C LYS A 106 -2.46 -19.34 -14.68
#